data_AF-A0A6J0VS92-F1
#
_entry.id   AF-A0A6J0VS92-F1
#
_cell.length_a   1.000
_cell.length_b   1.000
_cell.length_c   1.000
_cell.angle_alpha   90.00
_cell.angle_beta   90.00
_cell.angle_gamma   90.00
#
_symmetry.space_group_name_H-M   'P 1'
#
loop_
_entity.id
_entity.type
_entity.pdbx_description
1 polymer ?
#
loop_
_entity_poly.entity_id
_entity_poly.type
_entity_poly.pdbx_seq_one_letter_code
_entity_poly.pdbx_strand_id
1 'polypeptide(L)'
;MPKPVFVPDVALIANRFNPDNLMHVFHDDLLPLFYTLRQFPGLAREARLFFMEGWGEGAHFDLYKLLSPKQPLLRAQLKALGRLLCFSHAFVGLSKVTTWYQYGFVQPQGPKANILVSGNEIRQFARFLMEKLNVSQAGGALAEEYILVFSRTQNRLILNEAELLLALAQEFQMKTVTVSLEDHAFADVVRLVSNASMLVSMHGAQLVTALFLPRGAAVVELFPYAVNPDHYTPYKTLATLPGMDLQYIAWQNTMPENTVTHPERPWDQGGIAHLDRAEQARILQSREVPRHLCCRNPEWLFRIYQDTKVDIPSLIQTIRRVVKGHPGPRKQKWTVSLYPGKVREARCQASVQGASEARLSVSWQIPWNLKYLKVREVKYEVWLQEQGENTYVPYMLALQNHTFTENIKPFTTYLVWIRCIFNKTLLGPFADVLVCST
;
A
#
# COMPACT_ATOMS: atom_id res chain seq x y z
N MET A 1 30.29 -17.31 -32.71
CA MET A 1 29.39 -16.68 -31.72
C MET A 1 29.89 -15.27 -31.44
N PRO A 2 29.01 -14.26 -31.24
CA PRO A 2 29.45 -12.92 -30.84
C PRO A 2 30.23 -12.98 -29.51
N LYS A 3 31.31 -12.18 -29.39
CA LYS A 3 32.06 -12.09 -28.13
C LYS A 3 31.15 -11.52 -27.02
N PRO A 4 31.08 -12.16 -25.85
CA PRO A 4 30.29 -11.65 -24.74
C PRO A 4 30.91 -10.36 -24.19
N VAL A 5 30.06 -9.38 -23.90
CA VAL A 5 30.43 -8.15 -23.20
C VAL A 5 29.88 -8.24 -21.78
N PHE A 6 30.77 -8.18 -20.79
CA PHE A 6 30.37 -8.25 -19.38
C PHE A 6 29.94 -6.88 -18.88
N VAL A 7 28.75 -6.82 -18.31
CA VAL A 7 28.23 -5.60 -17.67
C VAL A 7 28.82 -5.55 -16.25
N PRO A 8 29.60 -4.51 -15.91
CA PRO A 8 30.32 -4.46 -14.62
C PRO A 8 29.41 -4.09 -13.45
N ASP A 9 28.24 -3.51 -13.73
CA ASP A 9 27.28 -3.11 -12.70
C ASP A 9 26.49 -4.31 -12.16
N VAL A 10 26.22 -4.32 -10.86
CA VAL A 10 25.16 -5.17 -10.30
C VAL A 10 23.83 -4.78 -10.95
N ALA A 11 23.13 -5.73 -11.53
CA ALA A 11 21.92 -5.46 -12.29
C ALA A 11 20.66 -5.81 -11.49
N LEU A 12 19.70 -4.89 -11.41
CA LEU A 12 18.31 -5.22 -11.09
C LEU A 12 17.49 -5.11 -12.38
N ILE A 13 17.11 -6.27 -12.91
CA ILE A 13 16.40 -6.42 -14.18
C ILE A 13 14.91 -6.58 -13.91
N ALA A 14 14.10 -5.70 -14.47
CA ALA A 14 12.66 -5.69 -14.29
C ALA A 14 11.94 -5.24 -15.56
N ASN A 15 10.62 -5.44 -15.59
CA ASN A 15 9.75 -4.81 -16.58
C ASN A 15 8.88 -3.78 -15.87
N ARG A 16 8.76 -2.59 -16.47
CA ARG A 16 7.70 -1.64 -16.09
C ARG A 16 6.35 -2.15 -16.58
N PHE A 17 5.29 -1.89 -15.83
CA PHE A 17 3.97 -2.42 -16.11
C PHE A 17 3.19 -1.56 -17.10
N ASN A 18 2.99 -0.28 -16.76
CA ASN A 18 2.32 0.70 -17.61
C ASN A 18 2.87 2.11 -17.28
N PRO A 19 4.07 2.48 -17.77
CA PRO A 19 4.79 3.68 -17.38
C PRO A 19 4.12 5.02 -17.73
N ASP A 20 3.05 5.03 -18.53
CA ASP A 20 2.28 6.24 -18.86
C ASP A 20 1.14 6.52 -17.87
N ASN A 21 0.88 5.61 -16.93
CA ASN A 21 -0.17 5.75 -15.94
C ASN A 21 0.43 5.84 -14.54
N LEU A 22 0.26 7.00 -13.90
CA LEU A 22 0.88 7.30 -12.60
C LEU A 22 0.53 6.28 -11.50
N MET A 23 -0.68 5.74 -11.47
CA MET A 23 -1.06 4.72 -10.49
C MET A 23 -0.21 3.46 -10.68
N HIS A 24 -0.05 2.98 -11.92
CA HIS A 24 0.78 1.83 -12.22
C HIS A 24 2.27 2.10 -11.95
N VAL A 25 2.77 3.28 -12.33
CA VAL A 25 4.15 3.69 -12.02
C VAL A 25 4.43 3.58 -10.52
N PHE A 26 3.52 4.04 -9.67
CA PHE A 26 3.71 3.98 -8.23
C PHE A 26 3.45 2.60 -7.63
N HIS A 27 2.31 1.99 -7.95
CA HIS A 27 1.84 0.74 -7.36
C HIS A 27 2.59 -0.49 -7.88
N ASP A 28 2.78 -0.59 -9.19
CA ASP A 28 3.26 -1.81 -9.85
C ASP A 28 4.78 -1.79 -10.09
N ASP A 29 5.38 -0.60 -10.16
CA ASP A 29 6.78 -0.42 -10.53
C ASP A 29 7.64 0.16 -9.38
N LEU A 30 7.49 1.45 -9.04
CA LEU A 30 8.39 2.17 -8.11
C LEU A 30 8.38 1.59 -6.69
N LEU A 31 7.21 1.31 -6.13
CA LEU A 31 7.10 0.78 -4.77
C LEU A 31 7.67 -0.65 -4.66
N PRO A 32 7.32 -1.60 -5.56
CA PRO A 32 8.00 -2.89 -5.67
C PRO A 32 9.53 -2.79 -5.86
N LEU A 33 10.00 -1.88 -6.73
CA LEU A 33 11.44 -1.63 -6.93
C LEU A 33 12.12 -1.17 -5.64
N PHE A 34 11.55 -0.16 -4.98
CA PHE A 34 12.06 0.36 -3.71
C PHE A 34 12.18 -0.72 -2.65
N TYR A 35 11.16 -1.59 -2.55
CA TYR A 35 11.16 -2.68 -1.59
C TYR A 35 12.20 -3.74 -1.95
N THR A 36 12.26 -4.20 -3.20
CA THR A 36 13.26 -5.17 -3.67
C THR A 36 14.69 -4.69 -3.47
N LEU A 37 14.99 -3.42 -3.75
CA LEU A 37 16.31 -2.83 -3.52
C LEU A 37 16.73 -2.84 -2.04
N ARG A 38 15.77 -2.87 -1.10
CA ARG A 38 16.02 -2.90 0.34
C ARG A 38 16.00 -4.31 0.94
N GLN A 39 15.48 -5.30 0.22
CA GLN A 39 15.51 -6.69 0.67
C GLN A 39 16.93 -7.26 0.69
N PHE A 40 17.82 -6.75 -0.16
CA PHE A 40 19.20 -7.21 -0.30
C PHE A 40 20.18 -6.15 0.23
N PRO A 41 21.03 -6.47 1.22
CA PRO A 41 22.02 -5.54 1.73
C PRO A 41 22.90 -4.96 0.63
N GLY A 42 23.08 -3.63 0.60
CA GLY A 42 23.94 -2.95 -0.37
C GLY A 42 23.32 -2.70 -1.74
N LEU A 43 22.29 -3.45 -2.14
CA LEU A 43 21.75 -3.42 -3.51
C LEU A 43 21.28 -2.03 -3.95
N ALA A 44 20.57 -1.29 -3.08
CA ALA A 44 20.13 0.08 -3.36
C ALA A 44 21.27 1.07 -3.70
N ARG A 45 22.52 0.81 -3.26
CA ARG A 45 23.68 1.70 -3.50
C ARG A 45 24.46 1.30 -4.75
N GLU A 46 24.35 0.04 -5.17
CA GLU A 46 25.21 -0.55 -6.20
C GLU A 46 24.46 -0.88 -7.49
N ALA A 47 23.17 -1.22 -7.39
CA ALA A 47 22.40 -1.72 -8.51
C ALA A 47 22.15 -0.64 -9.56
N ARG A 48 22.33 -0.97 -10.83
CA ARG A 48 21.71 -0.26 -11.94
C ARG A 48 20.39 -0.94 -12.30
N LEU A 49 19.36 -0.13 -12.58
CA LEU A 49 18.08 -0.63 -13.07
C LEU A 49 18.16 -0.93 -14.57
N PHE A 50 17.64 -2.08 -14.98
CA PHE A 50 17.55 -2.49 -16.38
C PHE A 50 16.10 -2.83 -16.72
N PHE A 51 15.56 -2.16 -17.74
CA PHE A 51 14.18 -2.32 -18.18
C PHE A 51 14.09 -3.04 -19.52
N MET A 52 13.49 -4.24 -19.51
CA MET A 52 13.53 -5.18 -20.64
C MET A 52 12.24 -5.23 -21.47
N GLU A 53 11.19 -4.50 -21.08
CA GLU A 53 9.90 -4.48 -21.75
C GLU A 53 9.91 -3.82 -23.13
N GLY A 54 10.90 -2.95 -23.40
CA GLY A 54 11.07 -2.28 -24.69
C GLY A 54 10.34 -0.94 -24.84
N TRP A 55 9.77 -0.41 -23.76
CA TRP A 55 9.15 0.91 -23.75
C TRP A 55 10.23 2.00 -23.72
N GLY A 56 9.90 3.20 -24.22
CA GLY A 56 10.75 4.39 -24.11
C GLY A 56 10.83 4.90 -22.66
N GLU A 57 11.50 6.03 -22.45
CA GLU A 57 11.58 6.64 -21.11
C GLU A 57 10.18 6.95 -20.55
N GLY A 58 9.33 7.62 -21.33
CA GLY A 58 7.99 8.02 -20.92
C GLY A 58 8.00 9.20 -19.94
N ALA A 59 6.81 9.73 -19.62
CA ALA A 59 6.68 10.99 -18.86
C ALA A 59 7.17 10.90 -17.40
N HIS A 60 7.24 9.69 -16.84
CA HIS A 60 7.56 9.46 -15.43
C HIS A 60 8.94 8.83 -15.21
N PHE A 61 9.79 8.80 -16.24
CA PHE A 61 11.08 8.10 -16.18
C PHE A 61 12.01 8.62 -15.07
N ASP A 62 11.97 9.92 -14.81
CA ASP A 62 12.82 10.56 -13.81
C ASP A 62 12.57 10.02 -12.40
N LEU A 63 11.36 9.52 -12.10
CA LEU A 63 11.08 8.90 -10.81
C LEU A 63 11.88 7.60 -10.60
N TYR A 64 12.15 6.84 -11.65
CA TYR A 64 12.97 5.64 -11.58
C TYR A 64 14.43 5.97 -11.31
N LYS A 65 14.93 7.11 -11.81
CA LYS A 65 16.28 7.59 -11.57
C LYS A 65 16.52 7.91 -10.08
N LEU A 66 15.47 8.15 -9.29
CA LEU A 66 15.59 8.43 -7.85
C LEU A 66 15.93 7.18 -7.01
N LEU A 67 15.66 5.98 -7.54
CA LEU A 67 15.80 4.70 -6.82
C LEU A 67 17.24 4.18 -6.80
N SER A 68 18.09 4.62 -7.73
CA SER A 68 19.48 4.16 -7.87
C SER A 68 20.40 5.34 -8.17
N PRO A 69 21.65 5.36 -7.66
CA PRO A 69 22.63 6.36 -8.06
C PRO A 69 23.10 6.19 -9.52
N LYS A 70 22.78 5.08 -10.19
CA LYS A 70 23.16 4.79 -11.57
C LYS A 70 21.99 5.00 -12.53
N GLN A 71 22.27 5.59 -13.69
CA GLN A 71 21.25 5.80 -14.73
C GLN A 71 20.60 4.48 -15.15
N PRO A 72 19.27 4.33 -15.04
CA PRO A 72 18.56 3.18 -15.58
C PRO A 72 18.83 3.00 -17.08
N LEU A 73 18.90 1.75 -17.55
CA LEU A 73 19.10 1.44 -18.97
C LEU A 73 17.89 0.71 -19.53
N LEU A 74 17.44 1.16 -20.71
CA LEU A 74 16.37 0.55 -21.48
C LEU A 74 16.92 -0.50 -22.45
N ARG A 75 16.12 -1.51 -22.76
CA ARG A 75 16.45 -2.56 -23.74
C ARG A 75 17.02 -2.04 -25.06
N ALA A 76 16.50 -0.92 -25.58
CA ALA A 76 16.98 -0.33 -26.83
C ALA A 76 18.44 0.15 -26.72
N GLN A 77 18.83 0.70 -25.58
CA GLN A 77 20.18 1.23 -25.33
C GLN A 77 21.20 0.10 -25.15
N LEU A 78 20.77 -1.08 -24.70
CA LEU A 78 21.65 -2.25 -24.52
C LEU A 78 22.25 -2.74 -25.84
N LYS A 79 21.57 -2.52 -26.98
CA LYS A 79 22.08 -2.90 -28.30
C LYS A 79 23.41 -2.23 -28.64
N ALA A 80 23.64 -1.02 -28.13
CA ALA A 80 24.88 -0.28 -28.33
C ALA A 80 26.06 -0.85 -27.50
N LEU A 81 25.77 -1.59 -26.42
CA LEU A 81 26.80 -2.18 -25.56
C LEU A 81 27.38 -3.47 -26.13
N GLY A 82 26.59 -4.25 -26.87
CA GLY A 82 27.03 -5.49 -27.50
C GLY A 82 25.87 -6.38 -27.96
N ARG A 83 26.17 -7.33 -28.84
CA ARG A 83 25.19 -8.33 -29.32
C ARG A 83 24.91 -9.45 -28.31
N LEU A 84 25.85 -9.69 -27.38
CA LEU A 84 25.74 -10.66 -26.31
C LEU A 84 26.23 -10.00 -25.02
N LEU A 85 25.32 -9.74 -24.08
CA LEU A 85 25.62 -9.14 -22.78
C LEU A 85 25.58 -10.20 -21.70
N CYS A 86 26.57 -10.17 -20.81
CA CYS A 86 26.68 -11.06 -19.66
C CYS A 86 26.65 -10.23 -18.38
N PHE A 87 25.68 -10.48 -17.50
CA PHE A 87 25.60 -9.83 -16.19
C PHE A 87 26.24 -10.73 -15.15
N SER A 88 27.35 -10.29 -14.55
CA SER A 88 28.07 -11.09 -13.55
C SER A 88 27.24 -11.27 -12.27
N HIS A 89 26.47 -10.25 -11.87
CA HIS A 89 25.54 -10.29 -10.76
C HIS A 89 24.21 -9.67 -11.18
N ALA A 90 23.13 -10.45 -11.15
CA ALA A 90 21.81 -10.00 -11.56
C ALA A 90 20.72 -10.46 -10.59
N PHE A 91 19.82 -9.54 -10.25
CA PHE A 91 18.55 -9.78 -9.60
C PHE A 91 17.47 -9.60 -10.66
N VAL A 92 16.57 -10.57 -10.79
CA VAL A 92 15.56 -10.58 -11.85
C VAL A 92 14.16 -10.61 -11.25
N GLY A 93 13.33 -9.66 -11.65
CA GLY A 93 11.96 -9.54 -11.17
C GLY A 93 11.82 -8.62 -9.95
N LEU A 94 10.57 -8.33 -9.62
CA LEU A 94 10.19 -7.43 -8.53
C LEU A 94 9.37 -8.17 -7.48
N SER A 95 9.58 -7.82 -6.22
CA SER A 95 8.71 -8.28 -5.14
C SER A 95 7.35 -7.60 -5.25
N LYS A 96 6.30 -8.37 -5.49
CA LYS A 96 4.92 -7.85 -5.54
C LYS A 96 4.26 -7.79 -4.16
N VAL A 97 5.01 -8.00 -3.07
CA VAL A 97 4.52 -7.95 -1.68
C VAL A 97 3.89 -6.58 -1.34
N THR A 98 4.38 -5.51 -1.97
CA THR A 98 3.90 -4.14 -1.74
C THR A 98 2.65 -3.76 -2.54
N THR A 99 2.12 -4.64 -3.39
CA THR A 99 0.93 -4.37 -4.20
C THR A 99 -0.35 -4.71 -3.43
N TRP A 100 -1.39 -3.88 -3.55
CA TRP A 100 -2.66 -4.05 -2.82
C TRP A 100 -3.89 -4.17 -3.73
N TYR A 101 -3.77 -3.84 -5.02
CA TYR A 101 -4.89 -3.83 -5.96
C TYR A 101 -4.60 -4.68 -7.20
N GLN A 102 -5.64 -5.26 -7.80
CA GLN A 102 -5.57 -5.93 -9.09
C GLN A 102 -6.59 -5.33 -10.06
N TYR A 103 -6.18 -5.15 -11.31
CA TYR A 103 -6.90 -4.34 -12.30
C TYR A 103 -7.86 -5.14 -13.17
N GLY A 104 -8.01 -6.43 -12.90
CA GLY A 104 -9.06 -7.23 -13.49
C GLY A 104 -8.76 -7.89 -14.83
N PHE A 105 -7.54 -8.40 -15.01
CA PHE A 105 -7.13 -9.13 -16.22
C PHE A 105 -7.72 -10.54 -16.32
N VAL A 106 -8.02 -11.18 -15.17
CA VAL A 106 -8.53 -12.56 -15.09
C VAL A 106 -9.91 -12.62 -14.45
N GLN A 107 -10.16 -11.74 -13.49
CA GLN A 107 -11.43 -11.58 -12.75
C GLN A 107 -11.77 -10.10 -12.69
N PRO A 108 -12.97 -9.65 -12.31
CA PRO A 108 -13.24 -8.23 -12.14
C PRO A 108 -12.26 -7.55 -11.16
N GLN A 109 -11.92 -6.29 -11.44
CA GLN A 109 -10.95 -5.54 -10.63
C GLN A 109 -11.38 -5.38 -9.17
N GLY A 110 -10.40 -5.20 -8.29
CA GLY A 110 -10.63 -5.12 -6.86
C GLY A 110 -9.36 -5.28 -6.02
N PRO A 111 -9.48 -5.25 -4.68
CA PRO A 111 -8.37 -5.51 -3.79
C PRO A 111 -7.77 -6.89 -4.04
N LYS A 112 -6.46 -7.04 -3.85
CA LYS A 112 -5.82 -8.36 -3.93
C LYS A 112 -6.26 -9.24 -2.75
N ALA A 113 -6.36 -10.55 -3.00
CA ALA A 113 -6.42 -11.51 -1.91
C ALA A 113 -5.07 -11.51 -1.16
N ASN A 114 -5.10 -11.53 0.17
CA ASN A 114 -3.92 -11.54 1.04
C ASN A 114 -2.97 -10.35 0.84
N ILE A 115 -3.45 -9.13 1.10
CA ILE A 115 -2.63 -7.93 1.11
C ILE A 115 -1.60 -8.02 2.26
N LEU A 116 -0.31 -8.03 1.92
CA LEU A 116 0.79 -8.14 2.90
C LEU A 116 1.40 -6.79 3.27
N VAL A 117 1.19 -5.77 2.44
CA VAL A 117 1.71 -4.42 2.66
C VAL A 117 0.89 -3.69 3.72
N SER A 118 1.56 -2.90 4.56
CA SER A 118 0.91 -1.98 5.48
C SER A 118 1.20 -0.53 5.09
N GLY A 119 0.47 0.40 5.70
CA GLY A 119 0.75 1.82 5.55
C GLY A 119 2.14 2.23 6.03
N ASN A 120 2.82 1.42 6.83
CA ASN A 120 4.20 1.70 7.24
C ASN A 120 5.17 1.62 6.05
N GLU A 121 5.08 0.58 5.21
CA GLU A 121 5.91 0.45 4.00
C GLU A 121 5.60 1.58 3.01
N ILE A 122 4.31 1.88 2.80
CA ILE A 122 3.88 2.98 1.93
C ILE A 122 4.46 4.32 2.42
N ARG A 123 4.37 4.61 3.72
CA ARG A 123 4.88 5.86 4.30
C ARG A 123 6.41 5.92 4.33
N GLN A 124 7.12 4.79 4.41
CA GLN A 124 8.57 4.76 4.23
C GLN A 124 8.97 5.12 2.81
N PHE A 125 8.28 4.56 1.82
CA PHE A 125 8.48 4.88 0.41
C PHE A 125 8.14 6.34 0.11
N ALA A 126 7.01 6.85 0.61
CA ALA A 126 6.62 8.25 0.46
C ALA A 126 7.70 9.20 1.01
N ARG A 127 8.24 8.93 2.22
CA ARG A 127 9.34 9.72 2.80
C ARG A 127 10.60 9.68 1.96
N PHE A 128 10.99 8.50 1.49
CA PHE A 128 12.14 8.36 0.60
C PHE A 128 11.99 9.22 -0.67
N LEU A 129 10.83 9.19 -1.31
CA LEU A 129 10.60 10.00 -2.51
C LEU A 129 10.58 11.50 -2.20
N MET A 130 9.93 11.92 -1.11
CA MET A 130 9.94 13.33 -0.70
C MET A 130 11.37 13.83 -0.45
N GLU A 131 12.21 13.05 0.23
CA GLU A 131 13.62 13.36 0.43
C GLU A 131 14.38 13.49 -0.91
N LYS A 132 14.15 12.56 -1.84
CA LYS A 132 14.79 12.58 -3.18
C LYS A 132 14.31 13.72 -4.08
N LEU A 133 13.09 14.19 -3.87
CA LEU A 133 12.50 15.33 -4.57
C LEU A 133 12.82 16.66 -3.88
N ASN A 134 13.63 16.68 -2.82
CA ASN A 134 13.93 17.85 -1.98
C ASN A 134 12.65 18.52 -1.42
N VAL A 135 11.60 17.75 -1.17
CA VAL A 135 10.37 18.21 -0.56
C VAL A 135 10.53 18.17 0.96
N SER A 136 10.68 19.34 1.57
CA SER A 136 10.65 19.46 3.03
C SER A 136 9.22 19.31 3.54
N GLN A 137 9.02 18.47 4.56
CA GLN A 137 7.79 18.56 5.34
C GLN A 137 7.82 19.90 6.09
N ALA A 138 6.80 20.73 5.91
CA ALA A 138 6.69 21.95 6.69
C ALA A 138 6.43 21.53 8.15
N GLY A 139 7.49 21.46 8.93
CA GLY A 139 7.41 21.07 10.33
C GLY A 139 6.73 22.16 11.15
N GLY A 140 5.51 21.90 11.61
CA GLY A 140 4.90 22.70 12.67
C GLY A 140 3.39 22.54 12.79
N ALA A 141 2.89 22.57 14.02
CA ALA A 141 1.47 22.70 14.37
C ALA A 141 0.84 24.05 13.95
N LEU A 142 1.55 24.85 13.14
CA LEU A 142 1.23 26.20 12.69
C LEU A 142 1.24 26.32 11.16
N ALA A 143 1.45 25.23 10.42
CA ALA A 143 1.30 25.26 8.96
C ALA A 143 -0.18 25.51 8.62
N GLU A 144 -0.44 26.44 7.70
CA GLU A 144 -1.80 26.72 7.20
C GLU A 144 -2.44 25.41 6.71
N GLU A 145 -3.56 25.02 7.31
CA GLU A 145 -4.32 23.87 6.85
C GLU A 145 -5.10 24.26 5.58
N TYR A 146 -5.00 23.44 4.53
CA TYR A 146 -5.72 23.68 3.29
C TYR A 146 -6.30 22.41 2.68
N ILE A 147 -7.32 22.62 1.87
CA ILE A 147 -7.94 21.62 1.00
C ILE A 147 -7.30 21.74 -0.37
N LEU A 148 -6.88 20.62 -0.93
CA LEU A 148 -6.29 20.54 -2.25
C LEU A 148 -7.28 19.89 -3.21
N VAL A 149 -7.61 20.55 -4.31
CA VAL A 149 -8.48 20.02 -5.36
C VAL A 149 -7.64 19.78 -6.61
N PHE A 150 -7.65 18.55 -7.12
CA PHE A 150 -7.02 18.28 -8.41
C PHE A 150 -7.89 18.79 -9.55
N SER A 151 -7.34 19.71 -10.34
CA SER A 151 -7.88 20.15 -11.61
C SER A 151 -7.35 19.28 -12.75
N ARG A 152 -8.07 19.27 -13.87
CA ARG A 152 -7.77 18.50 -15.08
C ARG A 152 -8.10 19.34 -16.31
N THR A 153 -7.46 19.05 -17.43
CA THR A 153 -7.67 19.81 -18.69
C THR A 153 -8.17 18.96 -19.86
N GLN A 154 -8.12 17.63 -19.75
CA GLN A 154 -8.41 16.74 -20.90
C GLN A 154 -9.70 15.91 -20.75
N ASN A 155 -9.91 15.28 -19.60
CA ASN A 155 -11.05 14.39 -19.34
C ASN A 155 -11.37 14.36 -17.85
N ARG A 156 -12.60 13.93 -17.51
CA ARG A 156 -13.09 13.93 -16.12
C ARG A 156 -12.93 15.30 -15.47
N LEU A 157 -13.38 16.33 -16.18
CA LEU A 157 -13.37 17.69 -15.70
C LEU A 157 -14.44 17.88 -14.62
N ILE A 158 -14.13 18.73 -13.63
CA ILE A 158 -15.13 19.26 -12.71
C ILE A 158 -15.65 20.56 -13.34
N LEU A 159 -16.86 20.54 -13.90
CA LEU A 159 -17.37 21.64 -14.73
C LEU A 159 -17.66 22.92 -13.95
N ASN A 160 -17.94 22.80 -12.65
CA ASN A 160 -18.18 23.91 -11.72
C ASN A 160 -17.08 23.99 -10.64
N GLU A 161 -15.81 23.84 -11.05
CA GLU A 161 -14.66 23.82 -10.14
C GLU A 161 -14.60 25.06 -9.24
N ALA A 162 -14.84 26.27 -9.78
CA ALA A 162 -14.82 27.51 -8.99
C ALA A 162 -15.88 27.52 -7.86
N GLU A 163 -17.09 27.03 -8.13
CA GLU A 163 -18.15 26.91 -7.13
C GLU A 163 -17.76 25.88 -6.07
N LEU A 164 -17.17 24.75 -6.48
CA LEU A 164 -16.70 23.71 -5.57
C LEU A 164 -15.62 24.23 -4.62
N LEU A 165 -14.63 24.98 -5.13
CA LEU A 165 -13.56 25.57 -4.33
C LEU A 165 -14.12 26.50 -3.25
N LEU A 166 -15.05 27.39 -3.64
CA LEU A 166 -15.70 28.33 -2.74
C LEU A 166 -16.51 27.60 -1.66
N ALA A 167 -17.31 26.60 -2.04
CA ALA A 167 -18.13 25.84 -1.11
C ALA A 167 -17.29 25.06 -0.10
N LEU A 168 -16.20 24.41 -0.54
CA LEU A 168 -15.27 23.72 0.35
C LEU A 168 -14.59 24.70 1.32
N ALA A 169 -14.16 25.86 0.82
CA ALA A 169 -13.53 26.88 1.65
C ALA A 169 -14.49 27.41 2.73
N GLN A 170 -15.75 27.68 2.35
CA GLN A 170 -16.79 28.16 3.27
C GLN A 170 -17.21 27.08 4.28
N GLU A 171 -17.42 25.84 3.84
CA GLU A 171 -17.90 24.76 4.70
C GLU A 171 -16.88 24.40 5.78
N PHE A 172 -15.60 24.33 5.40
CA PHE A 172 -14.53 23.88 6.29
C PHE A 172 -13.73 25.03 6.92
N GLN A 173 -13.98 26.29 6.52
CA GLN A 173 -13.24 27.47 6.97
C GLN A 173 -11.72 27.30 6.75
N MET A 174 -11.36 26.76 5.57
CA MET A 174 -9.99 26.44 5.19
C MET A 174 -9.68 27.03 3.83
N LYS A 175 -8.40 27.35 3.61
CA LYS A 175 -7.93 27.72 2.28
C LYS A 175 -8.14 26.53 1.34
N THR A 176 -8.69 26.76 0.16
CA THR A 176 -8.82 25.74 -0.88
C THR A 176 -7.95 26.13 -2.06
N VAL A 177 -7.10 25.20 -2.51
CA VAL A 177 -6.10 25.42 -3.56
C VAL A 177 -6.31 24.36 -4.65
N THR A 178 -6.12 24.76 -5.91
CA THR A 178 -6.11 23.82 -7.04
C THR A 178 -4.69 23.38 -7.38
N VAL A 179 -4.57 22.18 -7.93
CA VAL A 179 -3.31 21.66 -8.49
C VAL A 179 -3.61 20.81 -9.72
N SER A 180 -2.72 20.83 -10.71
CA SER A 180 -2.79 20.01 -11.91
C SER A 180 -1.45 19.30 -12.12
N LEU A 181 -1.48 18.03 -12.52
CA LEU A 181 -0.26 17.29 -12.89
C LEU A 181 0.30 17.73 -14.24
N GLU A 182 -0.54 18.33 -15.09
CA GLU A 182 -0.18 18.86 -16.40
C GLU A 182 0.57 20.20 -16.28
N ASP A 183 0.14 21.05 -15.34
CA ASP A 183 0.65 22.43 -15.22
C ASP A 183 1.75 22.59 -14.16
N HIS A 184 1.90 21.63 -13.24
CA HIS A 184 2.84 21.74 -12.13
C HIS A 184 3.90 20.64 -12.17
N ALA A 185 5.13 20.98 -11.75
CA ALA A 185 6.16 19.98 -11.56
C ALA A 185 5.76 18.98 -10.47
N PHE A 186 6.08 17.70 -10.66
CA PHE A 186 5.67 16.64 -9.74
C PHE A 186 6.14 16.87 -8.29
N ALA A 187 7.32 17.46 -8.10
CA ALA A 187 7.82 17.80 -6.77
C ALA A 187 6.93 18.85 -6.05
N ASP A 188 6.41 19.84 -6.78
CA ASP A 188 5.48 20.84 -6.23
C ASP A 188 4.14 20.20 -5.86
N VAL A 189 3.65 19.27 -6.69
CA VAL A 189 2.44 18.49 -6.40
C VAL A 189 2.62 17.67 -5.13
N VAL A 190 3.75 16.96 -5.01
CA VAL A 190 4.07 16.18 -3.79
C VAL A 190 4.14 17.08 -2.57
N ARG A 191 4.76 18.26 -2.67
CA ARG A 191 4.83 19.25 -1.59
C ARG A 191 3.43 19.73 -1.17
N LEU A 192 2.56 20.01 -2.12
CA LEU A 192 1.18 20.42 -1.85
C LEU A 192 0.37 19.28 -1.22
N VAL A 193 0.48 18.06 -1.74
CA VAL A 193 -0.26 16.91 -1.19
C VAL A 193 0.25 16.55 0.20
N SER A 194 1.57 16.60 0.45
CA SER A 194 2.15 16.20 1.74
C SER A 194 1.76 17.07 2.93
N ASN A 195 1.26 18.28 2.67
CA ASN A 195 0.81 19.22 3.70
C ASN A 195 -0.72 19.47 3.64
N ALA A 196 -1.45 18.83 2.73
CA ALA A 196 -2.89 19.01 2.61
C ALA A 196 -3.66 18.28 3.72
N SER A 197 -4.70 18.91 4.23
CA SER A 197 -5.64 18.31 5.18
C SER A 197 -6.72 17.48 4.51
N MET A 198 -7.03 17.80 3.27
CA MET A 198 -7.98 17.08 2.43
C MET A 198 -7.52 17.14 0.98
N LEU A 199 -7.62 16.01 0.28
CA LEU A 199 -7.41 15.90 -1.15
C LEU A 199 -8.73 15.55 -1.83
N VAL A 200 -9.21 16.39 -2.73
CA VAL A 200 -10.41 16.17 -3.53
C VAL A 200 -10.02 15.95 -4.99
N SER A 201 -10.50 14.87 -5.60
CA SER A 201 -10.19 14.59 -7.01
C SER A 201 -11.24 13.68 -7.63
N MET A 202 -11.49 13.89 -8.93
CA MET A 202 -12.11 12.87 -9.78
C MET A 202 -11.26 11.59 -9.77
N HIS A 203 -11.92 10.44 -9.84
CA HIS A 203 -11.28 9.12 -9.96
C HIS A 203 -10.24 9.13 -11.09
N GLY A 204 -9.09 8.52 -10.85
CA GLY A 204 -8.04 8.37 -11.86
C GLY A 204 -6.64 8.29 -11.25
N ALA A 205 -5.63 8.10 -12.10
CA ALA A 205 -4.26 7.76 -11.71
C ALA A 205 -3.60 8.76 -10.72
N GLN A 206 -3.96 10.05 -10.79
CA GLN A 206 -3.39 11.10 -9.94
C GLN A 206 -3.67 10.93 -8.44
N LEU A 207 -4.75 10.23 -8.08
CA LEU A 207 -5.10 9.95 -6.68
C LEU A 207 -4.08 9.03 -5.98
N VAL A 208 -3.16 8.39 -6.71
CA VAL A 208 -2.05 7.65 -6.09
C VAL A 208 -1.18 8.57 -5.22
N THR A 209 -1.15 9.88 -5.52
CA THR A 209 -0.46 10.88 -4.69
C THR A 209 -1.00 10.94 -3.26
N ALA A 210 -2.19 10.40 -2.97
CA ALA A 210 -2.71 10.23 -1.62
C ALA A 210 -1.75 9.46 -0.68
N LEU A 211 -0.79 8.69 -1.20
CA LEU A 211 0.27 8.07 -0.39
C LEU A 211 1.14 9.09 0.36
N PHE A 212 1.21 10.34 -0.13
CA PHE A 212 1.98 11.42 0.48
C PHE A 212 1.20 12.15 1.58
N LEU A 213 -0.12 11.96 1.67
CA LEU A 213 -0.95 12.67 2.64
C LEU A 213 -0.53 12.37 4.08
N PRO A 214 -0.59 13.38 4.97
CA PRO A 214 -0.33 13.17 6.38
C PRO A 214 -1.43 12.31 7.01
N ARG A 215 -1.10 11.65 8.13
CA ARG A 215 -2.09 10.86 8.88
C ARG A 215 -3.23 11.75 9.36
N GLY A 216 -4.46 11.27 9.30
CA GLY A 216 -5.67 12.00 9.65
C GLY A 216 -6.25 12.85 8.52
N ALA A 217 -5.51 13.08 7.44
CA ALA A 217 -6.03 13.77 6.26
C ALA A 217 -7.15 12.97 5.57
N ALA A 218 -7.98 13.69 4.83
CA ALA A 218 -9.10 13.12 4.08
C ALA A 218 -8.76 12.95 2.59
N VAL A 219 -9.20 11.85 1.98
CA VAL A 219 -9.23 11.64 0.54
C VAL A 219 -10.69 11.60 0.12
N VAL A 220 -11.10 12.56 -0.70
CA VAL A 220 -12.44 12.66 -1.28
C VAL A 220 -12.34 12.32 -2.76
N GLU A 221 -12.78 11.11 -3.08
CA GLU A 221 -12.77 10.57 -4.43
C GLU A 221 -14.13 10.74 -5.09
N LEU A 222 -14.15 11.43 -6.23
CA LEU A 222 -15.36 11.74 -6.99
C LEU A 222 -15.49 10.78 -8.19
N PHE A 223 -16.64 10.14 -8.34
CA PHE A 223 -16.94 9.20 -9.41
C PHE A 223 -17.95 9.81 -10.39
N PRO A 224 -17.73 9.70 -11.72
CA PRO A 224 -18.71 10.07 -12.72
C PRO A 224 -20.01 9.28 -12.63
N TYR A 225 -21.01 9.69 -13.40
CA TYR A 225 -22.29 9.01 -13.47
C TYR A 225 -22.15 7.55 -13.90
N ALA A 226 -22.98 6.68 -13.32
CA ALA A 226 -22.99 5.23 -13.54
C ALA A 226 -21.71 4.48 -13.12
N VAL A 227 -20.69 5.15 -12.56
CA VAL A 227 -19.51 4.49 -12.02
C VAL A 227 -19.70 4.20 -10.53
N ASN A 228 -19.92 2.94 -10.18
CA ASN A 228 -20.12 2.51 -8.80
C ASN A 228 -18.79 2.53 -8.00
N PRO A 229 -18.66 3.35 -6.93
CA PRO A 229 -17.44 3.46 -6.13
C PRO A 229 -16.99 2.17 -5.44
N ASP A 230 -17.89 1.21 -5.18
CA ASP A 230 -17.54 -0.05 -4.53
C ASP A 230 -16.89 -1.06 -5.48
N HIS A 231 -16.99 -0.84 -6.81
CA HIS A 231 -16.33 -1.67 -7.81
C HIS A 231 -14.88 -1.24 -8.09
N TYR A 232 -14.54 0.04 -7.92
CA TYR A 232 -13.24 0.62 -8.30
C TYR A 232 -12.55 1.24 -7.07
N THR A 233 -11.91 0.40 -6.27
CA THR A 233 -11.46 0.73 -4.90
C THR A 233 -9.94 0.78 -4.66
N PRO A 234 -9.07 1.16 -5.62
CA PRO A 234 -7.62 1.19 -5.36
C PRO A 234 -7.24 2.15 -4.23
N TYR A 235 -7.88 3.33 -4.17
CA TYR A 235 -7.56 4.37 -3.18
C TYR A 235 -8.31 4.17 -1.86
N LYS A 236 -9.53 3.63 -1.88
CA LYS A 236 -10.20 3.09 -0.68
C LYS A 236 -9.29 2.06 0.00
N THR A 237 -8.80 1.08 -0.77
CA THR A 237 -7.89 0.04 -0.27
C THR A 237 -6.64 0.65 0.35
N LEU A 238 -5.95 1.55 -0.40
CA LEU A 238 -4.78 2.29 0.08
C LEU A 238 -5.06 2.99 1.41
N ALA A 239 -6.11 3.82 1.48
CA ALA A 239 -6.46 4.60 2.66
C ALA A 239 -6.75 3.72 3.89
N THR A 240 -7.31 2.52 3.66
CA THR A 240 -7.65 1.55 4.72
C THR A 240 -6.51 0.62 5.13
N LEU A 241 -5.34 0.65 4.46
CA LEU A 241 -4.21 -0.16 4.87
C LEU A 241 -3.81 0.15 6.33
N PRO A 242 -3.50 -0.86 7.17
CA PRO A 242 -3.10 -0.63 8.55
C PRO A 242 -1.92 0.35 8.65
N GLY A 243 -2.10 1.47 9.35
CA GLY A 243 -1.07 2.51 9.52
C GLY A 243 -1.02 3.60 8.44
N MET A 244 -1.90 3.54 7.43
CA MET A 244 -2.14 4.67 6.53
C MET A 244 -2.93 5.77 7.24
N ASP A 245 -3.93 5.43 8.04
CA ASP A 245 -4.67 6.36 8.88
C ASP A 245 -5.25 7.56 8.09
N LEU A 246 -5.78 7.30 6.89
CA LEU A 246 -6.48 8.30 6.07
C LEU A 246 -7.99 8.15 6.23
N GLN A 247 -8.71 9.25 6.15
CA GLN A 247 -10.18 9.25 6.09
C GLN A 247 -10.58 9.17 4.61
N TYR A 248 -11.21 8.07 4.19
CA TYR A 248 -11.64 7.90 2.80
C TYR A 248 -13.12 8.24 2.64
N ILE A 249 -13.43 9.03 1.61
CA ILE A 249 -14.78 9.43 1.22
C ILE A 249 -14.92 9.17 -0.28
N ALA A 250 -15.97 8.46 -0.67
CA ALA A 250 -16.39 8.34 -2.05
C ALA A 250 -17.69 9.10 -2.28
N TRP A 251 -17.72 9.91 -3.33
CA TRP A 251 -18.93 10.55 -3.82
C TRP A 251 -19.14 10.15 -5.28
N GLN A 252 -20.39 9.87 -5.66
CA GLN A 252 -20.74 9.49 -7.02
C GLN A 252 -21.77 10.49 -7.56
N ASN A 253 -21.59 10.93 -8.80
CA ASN A 253 -22.66 11.64 -9.49
C ASN A 253 -23.82 10.68 -9.77
N THR A 254 -25.00 10.96 -9.22
CA THR A 254 -26.22 10.17 -9.45
C THR A 254 -27.16 10.83 -10.46
N MET A 255 -26.83 12.03 -10.93
CA MET A 255 -27.68 12.84 -11.82
C MET A 255 -27.16 12.83 -13.26
N PRO A 256 -27.91 12.23 -14.22
CA PRO A 256 -27.55 12.27 -15.63
C PRO A 256 -27.37 13.69 -16.18
N GLU A 257 -28.18 14.65 -15.76
CA GLU A 257 -28.14 16.05 -16.16
C GLU A 257 -26.85 16.77 -15.79
N ASN A 258 -26.13 16.25 -14.80
CA ASN A 258 -24.84 16.75 -14.35
C ASN A 258 -23.65 16.08 -15.06
N THR A 259 -23.91 15.40 -16.18
CA THR A 259 -22.92 14.60 -16.91
C THR A 259 -22.73 15.13 -18.32
N VAL A 260 -21.48 15.35 -18.74
CA VAL A 260 -21.13 15.64 -20.13
C VAL A 260 -20.30 14.49 -20.69
N THR A 261 -20.80 13.90 -21.78
CA THR A 261 -20.20 12.74 -22.44
C THR A 261 -19.62 13.13 -23.80
N HIS A 262 -18.61 12.38 -24.26
CA HIS A 262 -17.86 12.70 -25.48
C HIS A 262 -17.79 11.48 -26.43
N PRO A 263 -18.92 11.06 -27.02
CA PRO A 263 -19.01 9.84 -27.83
C PRO A 263 -18.14 9.86 -29.10
N GLU A 264 -17.71 11.04 -29.55
CA GLU A 264 -16.90 11.30 -30.74
C GLU A 264 -15.38 11.12 -30.52
N ARG A 265 -14.92 11.04 -29.26
CA ARG A 265 -13.50 10.87 -28.94
C ARG A 265 -12.96 9.52 -29.45
N PRO A 266 -11.63 9.33 -29.46
CA PRO A 266 -11.04 8.00 -29.61
C PRO A 266 -11.59 6.99 -28.57
N TRP A 267 -11.62 5.71 -28.93
CA TRP A 267 -12.21 4.65 -28.09
C TRP A 267 -11.54 4.54 -26.72
N ASP A 268 -10.22 4.75 -26.66
CA ASP A 268 -9.39 4.74 -25.46
C ASP A 268 -9.56 5.99 -24.57
N GLN A 269 -10.33 6.96 -25.06
CA GLN A 269 -10.76 8.17 -24.34
C GLN A 269 -12.28 8.23 -24.16
N GLY A 270 -12.96 7.08 -24.30
CA GLY A 270 -14.38 6.93 -24.00
C GLY A 270 -15.33 7.15 -25.16
N GLY A 271 -14.85 7.39 -26.38
CA GLY A 271 -15.74 7.51 -27.53
C GLY A 271 -16.30 6.17 -28.00
N ILE A 272 -17.55 6.20 -28.47
CA ILE A 272 -18.33 5.02 -28.84
C ILE A 272 -18.76 5.03 -30.31
N ALA A 273 -18.37 6.05 -31.09
CA ALA A 273 -18.74 6.18 -32.51
C ALA A 273 -18.29 4.99 -33.39
N HIS A 274 -17.28 4.24 -32.95
CA HIS A 274 -16.78 3.04 -33.63
C HIS A 274 -17.65 1.79 -33.43
N LEU A 275 -18.60 1.81 -32.48
CA LEU A 275 -19.50 0.71 -32.18
C LEU A 275 -20.76 0.79 -33.07
N ASP A 276 -21.50 -0.30 -33.18
CA ASP A 276 -22.80 -0.27 -33.86
C ASP A 276 -23.84 0.57 -33.07
N ARG A 277 -24.90 0.98 -33.76
CA ARG A 277 -25.93 1.85 -33.16
C ARG A 277 -26.69 1.21 -32.01
N ALA A 278 -26.83 -0.13 -32.00
CA ALA A 278 -27.54 -0.83 -30.94
C ALA A 278 -26.72 -0.83 -29.64
N GLU A 279 -25.42 -1.09 -29.74
CA GLU A 279 -24.48 -1.04 -28.62
C GLU A 279 -24.30 0.39 -28.10
N GLN A 280 -24.22 1.39 -29.00
CA GLN A 280 -24.22 2.80 -28.58
C GLN A 280 -25.48 3.14 -27.77
N ALA A 281 -26.67 2.75 -28.25
CA ALA A 281 -27.92 2.98 -27.54
C ALA A 281 -27.96 2.27 -26.18
N ARG A 282 -27.47 1.01 -26.10
CA ARG A 282 -27.37 0.24 -24.86
C ARG A 282 -26.47 0.95 -23.84
N ILE A 283 -25.29 1.40 -24.26
CA ILE A 283 -24.34 2.12 -23.40
C ILE A 283 -24.96 3.41 -22.89
N LEU A 284 -25.59 4.21 -23.76
CA LEU A 284 -26.22 5.48 -23.40
C LEU A 284 -27.35 5.32 -22.37
N GLN A 285 -28.15 4.25 -22.50
CA GLN A 285 -29.27 3.95 -21.59
C GLN A 285 -28.84 3.32 -20.26
N SER A 286 -27.62 2.79 -20.17
CA SER A 286 -27.11 2.18 -18.94
C SER A 286 -27.03 3.15 -17.77
N ARG A 287 -27.36 2.67 -16.56
CA ARG A 287 -27.36 3.47 -15.32
C ARG A 287 -26.24 3.08 -14.35
N GLU A 288 -25.59 1.95 -14.58
CA GLU A 288 -24.45 1.50 -13.80
C GLU A 288 -23.58 0.58 -14.66
N VAL A 289 -22.26 0.81 -14.66
CA VAL A 289 -21.30 -0.05 -15.35
C VAL A 289 -21.21 -1.40 -14.63
N PRO A 290 -21.54 -2.52 -15.31
CA PRO A 290 -21.36 -3.85 -14.72
C PRO A 290 -19.90 -4.15 -14.40
N ARG A 291 -19.68 -5.07 -13.46
CA ARG A 291 -18.34 -5.62 -13.22
C ARG A 291 -17.82 -6.25 -14.51
N HIS A 292 -16.60 -5.89 -14.90
CA HIS A 292 -16.02 -6.26 -16.18
C HIS A 292 -14.53 -6.57 -16.04
N LEU A 293 -13.99 -7.23 -17.06
CA LEU A 293 -12.55 -7.42 -17.21
C LEU A 293 -11.90 -6.20 -17.84
N CYS A 294 -10.67 -5.93 -17.43
CA CYS A 294 -9.84 -4.88 -18.00
C CYS A 294 -9.49 -5.16 -19.47
N CYS A 295 -9.16 -4.18 -20.30
CA CYS A 295 -9.12 -2.73 -20.07
C CYS A 295 -9.84 -1.97 -21.18
N ARG A 296 -10.60 -2.70 -22.00
CA ARG A 296 -11.17 -2.24 -23.26
C ARG A 296 -12.70 -2.31 -23.26
N ASN A 297 -13.31 -2.40 -22.08
CA ASN A 297 -14.76 -2.39 -21.97
C ASN A 297 -15.28 -1.00 -22.41
N PRO A 298 -16.07 -0.90 -23.49
CA PRO A 298 -16.46 0.40 -24.05
C PRO A 298 -17.40 1.18 -23.14
N GLU A 299 -18.29 0.49 -22.42
CA GLU A 299 -19.21 1.12 -21.47
C GLU A 299 -18.46 1.75 -20.31
N TRP A 300 -17.49 1.03 -19.74
CA TRP A 300 -16.58 1.55 -18.72
C TRP A 300 -15.83 2.79 -19.20
N LEU A 301 -15.20 2.72 -20.38
CA LEU A 301 -14.44 3.85 -20.92
C LEU A 301 -15.36 5.05 -21.18
N PHE A 302 -16.55 4.82 -21.73
CA PHE A 302 -17.55 5.85 -21.95
C PHE A 302 -18.01 6.52 -20.65
N ARG A 303 -18.21 5.76 -19.57
CA ARG A 303 -18.67 6.29 -18.27
C ARG A 303 -17.55 6.92 -17.45
N ILE A 304 -16.35 6.34 -17.46
CA ILE A 304 -15.26 6.85 -16.62
C ILE A 304 -14.64 8.13 -17.17
N TYR A 305 -14.69 8.40 -18.48
CA TYR A 305 -14.11 9.61 -19.08
C TYR A 305 -15.06 10.81 -19.18
N GLN A 306 -16.26 10.71 -18.61
CA GLN A 306 -17.24 11.78 -18.58
C GLN A 306 -16.79 12.94 -17.70
N ASP A 307 -17.18 14.14 -18.09
CA ASP A 307 -17.03 15.33 -17.26
C ASP A 307 -18.28 15.48 -16.37
N THR A 308 -18.09 16.08 -15.19
CA THR A 308 -19.10 16.10 -14.15
C THR A 308 -19.30 17.51 -13.63
N LYS A 309 -20.55 17.97 -13.60
CA LYS A 309 -20.97 19.07 -12.75
C LYS A 309 -21.25 18.50 -11.35
N VAL A 310 -20.47 18.90 -10.36
CA VAL A 310 -20.58 18.35 -9.01
C VAL A 310 -21.79 18.94 -8.30
N ASP A 311 -22.65 18.07 -7.75
CA ASP A 311 -23.68 18.49 -6.82
C ASP A 311 -23.05 18.80 -5.47
N ILE A 312 -22.77 20.08 -5.25
CA ILE A 312 -22.05 20.57 -4.07
C ILE A 312 -22.78 20.20 -2.77
N PRO A 313 -24.11 20.39 -2.61
CA PRO A 313 -24.80 20.00 -1.38
C PRO A 313 -24.66 18.51 -1.05
N SER A 314 -24.84 17.62 -2.04
CA SER A 314 -24.65 16.17 -1.89
C SER A 314 -23.21 15.81 -1.52
N LEU A 315 -22.23 16.46 -2.16
CA LEU A 315 -20.82 16.25 -1.86
C LEU A 315 -20.48 16.65 -0.42
N ILE A 316 -20.85 17.87 -0.01
CA ILE A 316 -20.61 18.38 1.34
C ILE A 316 -21.26 17.49 2.39
N GLN A 317 -22.51 17.08 2.17
CA GLN A 317 -23.20 16.14 3.05
C GLN A 317 -22.44 14.81 3.17
N THR A 318 -21.92 14.30 2.05
CA THR A 318 -21.15 13.05 2.02
C THR A 318 -19.83 13.17 2.78
N ILE A 319 -19.13 14.29 2.64
CA ILE A 319 -17.89 14.57 3.40
C ILE A 319 -18.20 14.65 4.90
N ARG A 320 -19.25 15.39 5.30
CA ARG A 320 -19.63 15.57 6.73
C ARG A 320 -20.03 14.28 7.44
N ARG A 321 -20.54 13.27 6.71
CA ARG A 321 -20.82 11.94 7.29
C ARG A 321 -19.57 11.27 7.86
N VAL A 322 -18.40 11.52 7.26
CA VAL A 322 -17.12 10.92 7.66
C VAL A 322 -16.31 11.92 8.50
N VAL A 323 -16.17 13.15 8.00
CA VAL A 323 -15.38 14.23 8.60
C VAL A 323 -16.24 15.01 9.59
N LYS A 324 -16.31 14.53 10.83
CA LYS A 324 -17.11 15.14 11.92
C LYS A 324 -16.52 16.42 12.55
N GLY A 325 -15.33 16.85 12.13
CA GLY A 325 -14.62 18.03 12.66
C GLY A 325 -13.65 18.57 11.61
N HIS A 326 -12.64 19.37 12.00
CA HIS A 326 -11.64 19.86 11.04
C HIS A 326 -10.83 18.67 10.46
N PRO A 327 -10.79 18.50 9.12
CA PRO A 327 -9.91 17.55 8.46
C PRO A 327 -8.46 18.02 8.62
N GLY A 328 -7.51 17.10 8.79
CA GLY A 328 -6.11 17.47 8.92
C GLY A 328 -5.29 16.55 9.80
N PRO A 329 -3.98 16.82 9.93
CA PRO A 329 -3.08 16.08 10.78
C PRO A 329 -3.47 16.22 12.26
N ARG A 330 -4.35 15.32 12.72
CA ARG A 330 -4.63 15.20 14.15
C ARG A 330 -3.33 14.84 14.86
N LYS A 331 -3.08 15.43 16.03
CA LYS A 331 -2.03 14.98 16.96
C LYS A 331 -2.30 13.51 17.32
N GLN A 332 -1.81 12.59 16.49
CA GLN A 332 -1.87 11.18 16.79
C GLN A 332 -0.90 10.93 17.94
N LYS A 333 -1.47 10.60 19.10
CA LYS A 333 -0.76 9.77 20.07
C LYS A 333 -0.41 8.49 19.32
N TRP A 334 0.89 8.26 19.13
CA TRP A 334 1.41 7.05 18.52
C TRP A 334 0.89 5.83 19.31
N THR A 335 -0.19 5.23 18.86
CA THR A 335 -0.55 3.87 19.25
C THR A 335 0.06 2.97 18.19
N VAL A 336 1.39 2.91 18.15
CA VAL A 336 2.04 1.75 17.56
C VAL A 336 1.64 0.60 18.48
N SER A 337 0.73 -0.26 18.01
CA SER A 337 0.49 -1.54 18.64
C SER A 337 1.75 -2.38 18.43
N LEU A 338 2.75 -2.14 19.27
CA LEU A 338 3.97 -2.93 19.33
C LEU A 338 3.59 -4.28 19.95
N TYR A 339 3.86 -5.37 19.22
CA TYR A 339 3.63 -6.74 19.67
C TYR A 339 4.82 -7.26 20.48
N PRO A 340 4.64 -8.24 21.38
CA PRO A 340 5.77 -8.92 22.02
C PRO A 340 6.72 -9.51 20.98
N GLY A 341 8.03 -9.32 21.18
CA GLY A 341 9.03 -10.15 20.51
C GLY A 341 9.05 -11.59 21.05
N LYS A 342 9.89 -12.45 20.45
CA LYS A 342 10.18 -13.79 21.00
C LYS A 342 10.72 -13.69 22.43
N VAL A 343 10.40 -14.67 23.27
CA VAL A 343 11.11 -14.85 24.56
C VAL A 343 12.57 -15.18 24.28
N ARG A 344 13.47 -14.82 25.21
CA ARG A 344 14.92 -14.94 25.02
C ARG A 344 15.49 -16.00 25.94
N GLU A 345 16.60 -16.60 25.53
CA GLU A 345 17.35 -17.57 26.35
C GLU A 345 16.47 -18.65 27.01
N ALA A 346 15.52 -19.19 26.23
CA ALA A 346 14.67 -20.26 26.72
C ALA A 346 15.50 -21.53 26.98
N ARG A 347 15.29 -22.16 28.13
CA ARG A 347 16.02 -23.34 28.59
C ARG A 347 15.05 -24.31 29.25
N CYS A 348 15.37 -25.60 29.14
CA CYS A 348 14.69 -26.62 29.90
C CYS A 348 15.68 -27.55 30.60
N GLN A 349 15.26 -28.11 31.72
CA GLN A 349 15.97 -29.07 32.52
C GLN A 349 14.97 -30.11 32.99
N ALA A 350 15.28 -31.38 32.79
CA ALA A 350 14.46 -32.45 33.29
C ALA A 350 15.20 -33.24 34.37
N SER A 351 14.44 -33.80 35.30
CA SER A 351 14.98 -34.65 36.36
C SER A 351 13.99 -35.77 36.67
N VAL A 352 14.50 -36.98 36.87
CA VAL A 352 13.71 -38.14 37.27
C VAL A 352 14.04 -38.48 38.72
N GLN A 353 13.00 -38.67 39.53
CA GLN A 353 13.11 -39.16 40.90
C GLN A 353 12.46 -40.56 40.98
N GLY A 354 13.30 -41.59 41.08
CA GLY A 354 12.84 -42.99 41.11
C GLY A 354 12.38 -43.51 39.74
N ALA A 355 11.53 -44.54 39.73
CA ALA A 355 11.09 -45.20 38.49
C ALA A 355 9.81 -44.60 37.87
N SER A 356 9.13 -43.67 38.57
CA SER A 356 7.78 -43.23 38.21
C SER A 356 7.56 -41.71 38.22
N GLU A 357 8.46 -40.91 38.79
CA GLU A 357 8.28 -39.45 38.86
C GLU A 357 9.30 -38.73 37.99
N ALA A 358 8.81 -37.90 37.06
CA ALA A 358 9.63 -37.03 36.24
C ALA A 358 9.17 -35.58 36.41
N ARG A 359 10.14 -34.66 36.36
CA ARG A 359 9.89 -33.22 36.43
C ARG A 359 10.54 -32.54 35.26
N LEU A 360 9.82 -31.62 34.64
CA LEU A 360 10.31 -30.79 33.53
C LEU A 360 10.28 -29.32 33.96
N SER A 361 11.45 -28.75 34.17
CA SER A 361 11.62 -27.33 34.50
C SER A 361 11.94 -26.54 33.24
N VAL A 362 11.20 -25.47 33.01
CA VAL A 362 11.40 -24.54 31.89
C VAL A 362 11.66 -23.15 32.42
N SER A 363 12.53 -22.40 31.76
CA SER A 363 12.83 -21.01 32.11
C SER A 363 13.18 -20.18 30.88
N TRP A 364 12.91 -18.88 30.91
CA TRP A 364 13.23 -17.96 29.83
C TRP A 364 13.42 -16.53 30.35
N GLN A 365 13.88 -15.64 29.47
CA GLN A 365 13.90 -14.20 29.69
C GLN A 365 12.80 -13.52 28.89
N ILE A 366 12.39 -12.35 29.39
CA ILE A 366 11.39 -11.49 28.74
C ILE A 366 11.84 -11.02 27.34
N PRO A 367 10.90 -10.76 26.41
CA PRO A 367 11.20 -10.15 25.11
C PRO A 367 11.95 -8.82 25.26
N TRP A 368 12.92 -8.57 24.37
CA TRP A 368 13.77 -7.36 24.44
C TRP A 368 12.98 -6.06 24.35
N ASN A 369 11.84 -6.08 23.64
CA ASN A 369 11.02 -4.92 23.39
C ASN A 369 9.97 -4.67 24.49
N LEU A 370 9.88 -5.54 25.51
CA LEU A 370 8.90 -5.40 26.60
C LEU A 370 9.03 -4.07 27.34
N LYS A 371 10.25 -3.58 27.54
CA LYS A 371 10.52 -2.28 28.20
C LYS A 371 9.96 -1.07 27.45
N TYR A 372 9.68 -1.21 26.16
CA TYR A 372 9.08 -0.16 25.33
C TYR A 372 7.55 -0.26 25.26
N LEU A 373 6.98 -1.28 25.90
CA LEU A 373 5.55 -1.55 25.92
C LEU A 373 4.98 -1.12 27.27
N LYS A 374 3.92 -0.31 27.23
CA LYS A 374 3.13 0.02 28.43
C LYS A 374 2.24 -1.16 28.79
N VAL A 375 2.81 -2.19 29.42
CA VAL A 375 2.11 -3.44 29.75
C VAL A 375 1.58 -3.41 31.18
N ARG A 376 0.31 -3.80 31.37
CA ARG A 376 -0.30 -4.01 32.70
C ARG A 376 -0.23 -5.46 33.16
N GLU A 377 -0.31 -6.39 32.22
CA GLU A 377 -0.34 -7.84 32.48
C GLU A 377 0.45 -8.57 31.40
N VAL A 378 1.42 -9.40 31.82
CA VAL A 378 2.22 -10.27 30.96
C VAL A 378 1.90 -11.71 31.31
N LYS A 379 1.60 -12.52 30.30
CA LYS A 379 1.46 -13.98 30.43
C LYS A 379 2.31 -14.67 29.38
N TYR A 380 2.54 -15.96 29.61
CA TYR A 380 3.26 -16.83 28.70
C TYR A 380 2.40 -18.04 28.42
N GLU A 381 2.38 -18.44 27.16
CA GLU A 381 1.77 -19.67 26.74
C GLU A 381 2.88 -20.67 26.42
N VAL A 382 2.84 -21.81 27.10
CA VAL A 382 3.81 -22.89 26.99
C VAL A 382 3.10 -24.13 26.49
N TRP A 383 3.53 -24.66 25.36
CA TRP A 383 3.01 -25.92 24.82
C TRP A 383 4.01 -27.03 25.10
N LEU A 384 3.52 -28.15 25.64
CA LEU A 384 4.27 -29.39 25.80
C LEU A 384 3.72 -30.44 24.84
N GLN A 385 4.57 -31.01 23.99
CA GLN A 385 4.22 -32.10 23.09
C GLN A 385 5.20 -33.25 23.29
N GLU A 386 4.69 -34.47 23.47
CA GLU A 386 5.53 -35.67 23.44
C GLU A 386 6.03 -35.92 22.02
N GLN A 387 7.32 -36.20 21.86
CA GLN A 387 7.91 -36.43 20.55
C GLN A 387 7.32 -37.68 19.90
N GLY A 388 6.64 -37.49 18.77
CA GLY A 388 5.94 -38.55 18.02
C GLY A 388 4.42 -38.51 18.16
N GLU A 389 3.89 -37.75 19.12
CA GLU A 389 2.46 -37.49 19.27
C GLU A 389 2.04 -36.25 18.46
N ASN A 390 0.78 -36.19 18.01
CA ASN A 390 0.22 -35.03 17.30
C ASN A 390 -0.52 -34.05 18.22
N THR A 391 -0.69 -34.41 19.49
CA THR A 391 -1.40 -33.61 20.49
C THR A 391 -0.41 -32.89 21.39
N TYR A 392 -0.80 -31.69 21.85
CA TYR A 392 0.00 -30.89 22.76
C TYR A 392 -0.88 -30.39 23.91
N VAL A 393 -0.26 -30.10 25.04
CA VAL A 393 -0.93 -29.54 26.22
C VAL A 393 -0.49 -28.08 26.39
N PRO A 394 -1.41 -27.11 26.24
CA PRO A 394 -1.09 -25.70 26.44
C PRO A 394 -1.25 -25.28 27.91
N TYR A 395 -0.29 -24.53 28.42
CA TYR A 395 -0.28 -23.97 29.78
C TYR A 395 -0.14 -22.44 29.72
N MET A 396 -0.90 -21.75 30.57
CA MET A 396 -0.84 -20.31 30.74
C MET A 396 -0.10 -19.96 32.04
N LEU A 397 1.08 -19.36 31.92
CA LEU A 397 1.97 -19.05 33.03
C LEU A 397 2.13 -17.54 33.21
N ALA A 398 2.29 -17.09 34.46
CA ALA A 398 2.53 -15.68 34.79
C ALA A 398 4.02 -15.37 35.02
N LEU A 399 4.82 -16.39 35.36
CA LEU A 399 6.23 -16.29 35.68
C LEU A 399 7.09 -16.86 34.55
N GLN A 400 8.35 -16.42 34.48
CA GLN A 400 9.30 -16.82 33.45
C GLN A 400 9.97 -18.18 33.71
N ASN A 401 9.56 -18.87 34.77
CA ASN A 401 10.00 -20.21 35.10
C ASN A 401 8.84 -21.03 35.65
N HIS A 402 8.85 -22.33 35.38
CA HIS A 402 7.88 -23.26 35.91
C HIS A 402 8.41 -24.69 35.87
N THR A 403 8.03 -25.49 36.85
CA THR A 403 8.37 -26.91 36.91
C THR A 403 7.09 -27.72 36.81
N PHE A 404 6.94 -28.44 35.71
CA PHE A 404 5.85 -29.37 35.48
C PHE A 404 6.16 -30.69 36.17
N THR A 405 5.25 -31.14 37.02
CA THR A 405 5.31 -32.44 37.72
C THR A 405 4.14 -33.34 37.37
N GLU A 406 3.02 -32.74 36.94
CA GLU A 406 1.82 -33.46 36.53
C GLU A 406 1.90 -33.80 35.04
N ASN A 407 1.53 -35.04 34.68
CA ASN A 407 1.51 -35.54 33.30
C ASN A 407 2.87 -35.52 32.58
N ILE A 408 3.97 -35.52 33.33
CA ILE A 408 5.33 -35.69 32.81
C ILE A 408 5.75 -37.15 33.01
N LYS A 409 6.00 -37.84 31.90
CA LYS A 409 6.45 -39.24 31.90
C LYS A 409 7.97 -39.30 32.03
N PRO A 410 8.54 -40.28 32.75
CA PRO A 410 9.98 -40.53 32.73
C PRO A 410 10.42 -41.06 31.36
N PHE A 411 11.70 -40.84 31.00
CA PHE A 411 12.31 -41.36 29.77
C PHE A 411 11.61 -40.90 28.49
N THR A 412 11.02 -39.72 28.50
CA THR A 412 10.19 -39.19 27.41
C THR A 412 10.77 -37.87 26.89
N THR A 413 10.85 -37.72 25.58
CA THR A 413 11.30 -36.46 24.97
C THR A 413 10.11 -35.55 24.69
N TYR A 414 10.18 -34.33 25.22
CA TYR A 414 9.19 -33.28 25.04
C TYR A 414 9.73 -32.18 24.14
N LEU A 415 8.89 -31.75 23.20
CA LEU A 415 9.04 -30.51 22.45
C LEU A 415 8.30 -29.40 23.19
N VAL A 416 8.98 -28.29 23.45
CA VAL A 416 8.43 -27.17 24.22
C VAL A 416 8.44 -25.90 23.40
N TRP A 417 7.27 -25.27 23.25
CA TRP A 417 7.14 -23.94 22.62
C TRP A 417 6.69 -22.92 23.63
N ILE A 418 7.28 -21.73 23.57
CA ILE A 418 7.01 -20.66 24.52
C ILE A 418 6.76 -19.38 23.74
N ARG A 419 5.62 -18.72 23.98
CA ARG A 419 5.33 -17.38 23.47
C ARG A 419 4.84 -16.45 24.56
N CYS A 420 5.03 -15.15 24.34
CA CYS A 420 4.60 -14.11 25.26
C CYS A 420 3.25 -13.51 24.81
N ILE A 421 2.38 -13.19 25.76
CA ILE A 421 1.04 -12.65 25.54
C ILE A 421 0.85 -11.38 26.39
N PHE A 422 0.39 -10.30 25.75
CA PHE A 422 0.08 -9.03 26.43
C PHE A 422 -1.39 -8.68 26.39
N ASN A 423 -1.86 -8.06 27.48
CA ASN A 423 -3.23 -7.52 27.61
C ASN A 423 -4.30 -8.50 27.12
N LYS A 424 -4.08 -9.79 27.38
CA LYS A 424 -4.93 -10.95 27.02
C LYS A 424 -5.19 -11.18 25.52
N THR A 425 -4.67 -10.33 24.62
CA THR A 425 -5.07 -10.32 23.20
C THR A 425 -3.91 -10.22 22.21
N LEU A 426 -2.75 -9.71 22.64
CA LEU A 426 -1.59 -9.52 21.75
C LEU A 426 -0.62 -10.68 21.90
N LEU A 427 -0.59 -11.53 20.88
CA LEU A 427 0.26 -12.73 20.82
C LEU A 427 1.61 -12.40 20.18
N GLY A 428 2.68 -12.76 20.87
CA GLY A 428 4.03 -12.76 20.32
C GLY A 428 4.31 -14.04 19.54
N PRO A 429 5.35 -14.05 18.69
CA PRO A 429 5.79 -15.28 18.04
C PRO A 429 6.34 -16.28 19.08
N PHE A 430 6.24 -17.57 18.76
CA PHE A 430 6.94 -18.61 19.53
C PHE A 430 8.46 -18.41 19.42
N ALA A 431 9.15 -18.66 20.53
CA ALA A 431 10.59 -18.87 20.52
C ALA A 431 10.94 -20.18 19.80
N ASP A 432 12.23 -20.37 19.57
CA ASP A 432 12.74 -21.59 18.96
C ASP A 432 12.42 -22.77 19.89
N VAL A 433 12.04 -23.91 19.29
CA VAL A 433 11.56 -25.08 20.03
C VAL A 433 12.65 -25.63 20.94
N LEU A 434 12.32 -25.92 22.19
CA LEU A 434 13.21 -26.65 23.09
C LEU A 434 12.93 -28.14 23.01
N VAL A 435 13.99 -28.94 23.09
CA VAL A 435 13.91 -30.40 23.14
C VAL A 435 14.43 -30.83 24.50
N CYS A 436 13.58 -31.49 25.28
CA CYS A 436 13.84 -31.80 26.68
C CYS A 436 13.50 -33.26 26.96
N SER A 437 14.49 -34.05 27.35
CA SER A 437 14.29 -35.47 27.65
C SER A 437 14.29 -35.68 29.15
N THR A 438 13.20 -36.24 29.67
CA THR A 438 13.05 -36.61 31.07
C THR A 438 13.80 -37.88 31.41
#